data_AF-A0A6H5JJ35-F1
#
_entry.id   AF-A0A6H5JJ35-F1
#
_cell.length_a   1.000
_cell.length_b   1.000
_cell.length_c   1.000
_cell.angle_alpha   90.00
_cell.angle_beta   90.00
_cell.angle_gamma   90.00
#
_symmetry.space_group_name_H-M   'P 1'
#
loop_
_entity.id
_entity.type
_entity.pdbx_description
1 polymer ?
#
loop_
_entity_poly.entity_id
_entity_poly.type
_entity_poly.pdbx_seq_one_letter_code
_entity_poly.pdbx_strand_id
1 'polypeptide(L)'
;MVSALVRAAVRRPAAAAASSARRSMSGDAAHAAEEMAKWKKMTAGMGVLSLAVTTVVLATEEHHHRDEDAPLPSYMKIRNKPHPWNCADCTLLDSACFAKCKAEREG
;
A
#
# COMPACT_ATOMS: atom_id res chain seq x y z
N MET A 1 87.26 10.08 -8.11
CA MET A 1 87.22 11.30 -7.28
C MET A 1 85.81 11.87 -7.35
N VAL A 2 85.30 12.25 -6.19
CA VAL A 2 83.88 12.37 -5.81
C VAL A 2 83.22 13.57 -6.48
N SER A 3 82.00 13.43 -7.00
CA SER A 3 81.13 14.57 -7.27
C SER A 3 79.68 14.25 -6.93
N ALA A 4 79.15 15.05 -6.02
CA ALA A 4 77.96 14.82 -5.23
C ALA A 4 76.68 15.00 -6.06
N LEU A 5 75.75 14.05 -5.90
CA LEU A 5 74.36 14.16 -6.34
C LEU A 5 73.66 15.24 -5.50
N VAL A 6 73.47 16.43 -6.08
CA VAL A 6 72.65 17.48 -5.48
C VAL A 6 71.18 17.10 -5.65
N ARG A 7 70.58 16.58 -4.57
CA ARG A 7 69.14 16.27 -4.50
C ARG A 7 68.38 17.58 -4.23
N ALA A 8 68.11 18.35 -5.29
CA ALA A 8 67.27 19.53 -5.20
C ALA A 8 65.82 19.12 -4.90
N ALA A 9 65.39 19.37 -3.66
CA ALA A 9 64.03 19.16 -3.20
C ALA A 9 63.09 20.19 -3.84
N VAL A 10 62.49 19.84 -4.98
CA VAL A 10 61.31 20.56 -5.49
C VAL A 10 60.11 20.08 -4.69
N ARG A 11 59.80 20.79 -3.60
CA ARG A 11 58.48 20.73 -2.96
C ARG A 11 57.48 21.36 -3.93
N ARG A 12 56.78 20.54 -4.71
CA ARG A 12 55.55 20.96 -5.39
C ARG A 12 54.50 21.25 -4.32
N PRO A 13 53.95 22.48 -4.18
CA PRO A 13 52.70 22.67 -3.49
C PRO A 13 51.59 22.27 -4.46
N ALA A 14 51.45 20.97 -4.72
CA ALA A 14 50.18 20.48 -5.19
C ALA A 14 49.31 20.29 -3.95
N ALA A 15 48.79 21.41 -3.44
CA ALA A 15 47.41 21.41 -2.98
C ALA A 15 46.54 21.11 -4.22
N ALA A 16 46.66 19.88 -4.76
CA ALA A 16 45.51 19.25 -5.34
C ALA A 16 44.56 19.21 -4.15
N ALA A 17 43.58 20.11 -4.17
CA ALA A 17 42.34 19.87 -3.49
C ALA A 17 42.05 18.39 -3.76
N ALA A 18 42.26 17.54 -2.76
CA ALA A 18 41.46 16.35 -2.65
C ALA A 18 40.07 16.95 -2.52
N SER A 19 39.43 17.18 -3.68
CA SER A 19 38.02 17.45 -3.77
C SER A 19 37.46 16.44 -2.81
N SER A 20 36.85 16.90 -1.71
CA SER A 20 35.95 16.07 -0.94
C SER A 20 35.21 15.27 -1.98
N ALA A 21 35.50 13.97 -2.06
CA ALA A 21 34.85 13.10 -3.01
C ALA A 21 33.41 13.21 -2.57
N ARG A 22 32.65 14.10 -3.21
CA ARG A 22 31.24 14.29 -2.94
C ARG A 22 30.68 12.96 -3.33
N ARG A 23 30.51 12.09 -2.34
CA ARG A 23 29.83 10.81 -2.51
C ARG A 23 28.43 11.24 -2.91
N SER A 24 28.14 11.18 -4.21
CA SER A 24 26.81 11.51 -4.71
C SER A 24 25.88 10.45 -4.13
N MET A 25 25.08 10.85 -3.14
CA MET A 25 24.01 10.01 -2.59
C MET A 25 22.80 9.94 -3.53
N SER A 26 22.84 10.67 -4.66
CA SER A 26 21.85 10.59 -5.74
C SER A 26 22.24 9.44 -6.68
N GLY A 27 21.33 8.49 -6.88
CA GLY A 27 21.51 7.38 -7.81
C GLY A 27 21.65 7.83 -9.27
N ASP A 28 22.26 6.98 -10.09
CA ASP A 28 22.43 7.19 -11.53
C ASP A 28 21.10 7.00 -12.29
N ALA A 29 20.90 7.76 -13.38
CA ALA A 29 19.65 7.74 -14.14
C ALA A 29 19.44 6.40 -14.88
N ALA A 30 20.51 5.76 -15.37
CA ALA A 30 20.40 4.45 -15.99
C ALA A 30 20.03 3.38 -14.96
N HIS A 31 20.61 3.45 -13.77
CA HIS A 31 20.24 2.58 -12.65
C HIS A 31 18.77 2.77 -12.22
N ALA A 32 18.29 4.02 -12.16
CA ALA A 32 16.88 4.28 -11.85
C ALA A 32 15.93 3.69 -12.91
N ALA A 33 16.28 3.77 -14.20
CA ALA A 33 15.49 3.19 -15.27
C ALA A 33 15.43 1.65 -15.19
N GLU A 34 16.56 1.02 -14.84
CA GLU A 34 16.64 -0.44 -14.62
C GLU A 34 15.77 -0.87 -13.43
N GLU A 35 15.86 -0.16 -12.30
CA GLU A 35 15.04 -0.44 -11.12
C GLU A 35 13.55 -0.30 -11.43
N MET A 36 13.14 0.73 -12.17
CA MET A 36 11.75 0.91 -12.61
C MET A 36 11.29 -0.22 -13.53
N ALA A 37 12.15 -0.70 -14.44
CA ALA A 37 11.84 -1.83 -15.29
C ALA A 37 11.68 -3.12 -14.48
N LYS A 38 12.50 -3.33 -13.44
CA LYS A 38 12.37 -4.46 -12.51
C LYS A 38 11.05 -4.43 -11.76
N TRP A 39 10.69 -3.29 -11.17
CA TRP A 39 9.41 -3.14 -10.46
C TRP A 39 8.21 -3.36 -11.37
N LYS A 40 8.25 -2.84 -12.60
CA LYS A 40 7.18 -3.08 -13.59
C LYS A 40 7.00 -4.57 -13.87
N LYS A 41 8.10 -5.32 -14.03
CA LYS A 41 8.06 -6.78 -14.23
C LYS A 41 7.51 -7.50 -13.00
N MET A 42 7.95 -7.12 -11.79
CA MET A 42 7.45 -7.73 -10.55
C MET A 42 5.96 -7.47 -10.35
N THR A 43 5.48 -6.25 -10.58
CA THR A 43 4.05 -5.94 -10.48
C THR A 43 3.24 -6.70 -11.52
N ALA A 44 3.70 -6.72 -12.78
CA ALA A 44 2.99 -7.42 -13.86
C ALA A 44 2.95 -8.94 -13.67
N GLY A 45 3.99 -9.55 -13.10
CA GLY A 45 4.03 -10.98 -12.82
C GLY A 45 3.42 -11.30 -11.46
N MET A 46 4.15 -10.99 -10.40
CA MET A 46 3.79 -11.39 -9.03
C MET A 46 2.57 -10.65 -8.51
N GLY A 47 2.43 -9.35 -8.81
CA GLY A 47 1.27 -8.56 -8.36
C GLY A 47 -0.04 -9.01 -9.02
N VAL A 48 -0.01 -9.27 -10.33
CA VAL A 48 -1.19 -9.79 -11.04
C VAL A 48 -1.53 -11.20 -10.57
N LEU A 49 -0.53 -12.07 -10.40
CA LEU A 49 -0.76 -13.44 -9.94
C LEU A 49 -1.35 -13.47 -8.52
N SER A 50 -0.79 -12.68 -7.59
CA SER A 50 -1.29 -12.64 -6.22
C SER A 50 -2.72 -12.10 -6.18
N LEU A 51 -3.01 -11.02 -6.90
CA LEU A 51 -4.35 -10.47 -6.99
C LEU A 51 -5.32 -11.49 -7.58
N ALA A 52 -4.98 -12.14 -8.68
CA ALA A 52 -5.83 -13.16 -9.31
C ALA A 52 -6.14 -14.31 -8.36
N VAL A 53 -5.12 -14.90 -7.71
CA VAL A 53 -5.32 -16.00 -6.76
C VAL A 53 -6.18 -15.55 -5.58
N THR A 54 -5.85 -14.42 -4.95
CA THR A 54 -6.62 -13.91 -3.81
C THR A 54 -8.07 -13.60 -4.21
N THR A 55 -8.32 -13.04 -5.39
CA THR A 55 -9.69 -12.79 -5.86
C THR A 55 -10.48 -14.08 -6.03
N VAL A 56 -9.88 -15.13 -6.59
CA VAL A 56 -10.56 -16.42 -6.73
C VAL A 56 -10.86 -17.02 -5.36
N VAL A 57 -9.89 -17.01 -4.44
CA VAL A 57 -10.10 -17.52 -3.08
C VAL A 57 -11.25 -16.77 -2.40
N LEU A 58 -11.20 -15.45 -2.34
CA LEU A 58 -12.22 -14.65 -1.66
C LEU A 58 -13.59 -14.70 -2.34
N ALA A 59 -13.64 -14.83 -3.67
CA ALA A 59 -14.90 -14.93 -4.41
C ALA A 59 -15.54 -16.32 -4.33
N THR A 60 -14.77 -17.35 -4.01
CA THR A 60 -15.26 -18.74 -3.90
C THR A 60 -15.52 -19.18 -2.47
N GLU A 61 -15.04 -18.43 -1.48
CA GLU A 61 -15.38 -18.69 -0.09
C GLU A 61 -16.87 -18.49 0.17
N GLU A 62 -17.46 -19.43 0.90
CA GLU A 62 -18.83 -19.32 1.37
C GLU A 62 -18.89 -18.27 2.49
N HIS A 63 -19.74 -17.26 2.32
CA HIS A 63 -19.97 -16.27 3.37
C HIS A 63 -21.04 -16.77 4.34
N HIS A 64 -20.60 -17.35 5.46
CA HIS A 64 -21.51 -17.79 6.51
C HIS A 64 -22.18 -16.58 7.18
N HIS A 65 -23.47 -16.40 6.90
CA HIS A 65 -24.32 -15.52 7.67
C HIS A 65 -24.63 -16.15 9.02
N ARG A 66 -24.68 -15.32 10.06
CA ARG A 66 -25.34 -15.72 11.30
C ARG A 66 -26.79 -16.06 10.96
N ASP A 67 -27.32 -17.09 11.59
CA ASP A 67 -28.76 -17.36 11.57
C ASP A 67 -29.52 -16.09 11.99
N GLU A 68 -30.30 -15.54 11.06
CA GLU A 68 -31.05 -14.30 11.29
C GLU A 68 -32.19 -14.48 12.29
N ASP A 69 -32.73 -15.71 12.39
CA ASP A 69 -33.84 -16.07 13.28
C ASP A 69 -33.35 -16.39 14.70
N ALA A 70 -32.04 -16.58 14.88
CA ALA A 70 -31.47 -16.81 16.19
C ALA A 70 -31.66 -15.57 17.10
N PRO A 71 -32.07 -15.76 18.38
CA PRO A 71 -32.28 -14.66 19.32
C PRO A 71 -31.02 -13.81 19.48
N LEU A 72 -31.19 -12.50 19.33
CA LEU A 72 -30.10 -11.56 19.53
C LEU A 72 -29.92 -11.27 21.03
N PRO A 73 -28.67 -11.16 21.51
CA PRO A 73 -28.41 -10.64 22.85
C PRO A 73 -29.02 -9.25 23.05
N SER A 74 -29.41 -8.92 24.29
CA SER A 74 -30.10 -7.67 24.63
C SER A 74 -29.33 -6.39 24.31
N TYR A 75 -28.02 -6.49 24.14
CA TYR A 75 -27.15 -5.37 23.78
C TYR A 75 -27.02 -5.15 22.26
N MET A 76 -27.58 -6.04 21.44
CA MET A 76 -27.60 -5.90 19.98
C MET A 76 -28.92 -5.27 19.52
N LYS A 77 -28.89 -4.60 18.37
CA LYS A 77 -30.04 -3.84 17.81
C LYS A 77 -30.68 -2.83 18.78
N ILE A 78 -29.90 -2.29 19.74
CA ILE A 78 -30.37 -1.19 20.59
C ILE A 78 -30.70 0.04 19.74
N ARG A 79 -31.86 0.63 19.96
CA ARG A 79 -32.33 1.84 19.27
C ARG A 79 -32.96 2.84 20.23
N ASN A 80 -32.23 3.91 20.50
CA ASN A 80 -32.72 5.02 21.35
C ASN A 80 -33.40 6.14 20.55
N LYS A 81 -33.11 6.26 19.25
CA LYS A 81 -33.65 7.29 18.35
C LYS A 81 -33.83 6.69 16.95
N PRO A 82 -34.90 7.04 16.21
CA PRO A 82 -35.07 6.64 14.81
C PRO A 82 -33.95 7.18 13.90
N HIS A 83 -33.71 6.49 12.79
CA HIS A 83 -32.72 6.87 11.80
C HIS A 83 -33.31 7.98 10.92
N PRO A 84 -32.49 8.83 10.29
CA PRO A 84 -32.99 9.97 9.52
C PRO A 84 -33.56 9.63 8.13
N TRP A 85 -33.68 8.34 7.77
CA TRP A 85 -34.24 7.89 6.49
C TRP A 85 -35.65 7.34 6.64
N ASN A 86 -36.34 7.15 5.50
CA ASN A 86 -37.74 6.74 5.45
C ASN A 86 -38.04 5.41 6.19
N CYS A 87 -37.10 4.47 6.18
CA CYS A 87 -37.19 3.22 6.93
C CYS A 87 -36.45 3.32 8.26
N ALA A 88 -37.02 4.05 9.22
CA ALA A 88 -36.35 4.52 10.43
C ALA A 88 -35.67 3.42 11.29
N ASP A 89 -36.08 2.16 11.17
CA ASP A 89 -35.55 1.03 11.94
C ASP A 89 -34.46 0.23 11.21
N CYS A 90 -34.37 0.34 9.88
CA CYS A 90 -33.31 -0.33 9.11
C CYS A 90 -31.98 0.37 9.33
N THR A 91 -30.87 -0.35 9.46
CA THR A 91 -29.51 0.26 9.48
C THR A 91 -29.06 0.62 8.06
N LEU A 92 -28.09 1.52 7.91
CA LEU A 92 -27.73 2.12 6.60
C LEU A 92 -27.41 1.11 5.49
N LEU A 93 -26.81 -0.03 5.82
CA LEU A 93 -26.37 -1.04 4.84
C LEU A 93 -27.21 -2.33 4.90
N ASP A 94 -28.34 -2.32 5.62
CA ASP A 94 -29.24 -3.46 5.71
C ASP A 94 -30.24 -3.45 4.54
N SER A 95 -29.77 -3.91 3.39
CA SER A 95 -30.56 -3.96 2.15
C SER A 95 -31.82 -4.84 2.29
N ALA A 96 -31.74 -5.92 3.05
CA ALA A 96 -32.88 -6.82 3.29
C ALA A 96 -33.98 -6.12 4.10
N CYS A 97 -33.62 -5.36 5.14
CA CYS A 97 -34.57 -4.56 5.90
C CYS A 97 -35.20 -3.47 5.02
N PHE A 98 -34.40 -2.75 4.22
CA PHE A 98 -34.93 -1.72 3.32
C PHE A 98 -35.89 -2.31 2.28
N ALA A 99 -35.61 -3.49 1.73
CA ALA A 99 -36.51 -4.16 0.79
C ALA A 99 -37.87 -4.50 1.45
N LYS A 100 -37.86 -5.02 2.68
CA LYS A 100 -39.08 -5.33 3.45
C LYS A 100 -39.88 -4.06 3.76
N CYS A 101 -39.23 -3.05 4.33
CA CYS A 101 -39.87 -1.76 4.61
C CYS A 101 -40.47 -1.11 3.36
N LYS A 102 -39.78 -1.21 2.21
CA LYS A 102 -40.31 -0.69 0.95
C LYS A 102 -41.57 -1.43 0.51
N ALA A 103 -41.55 -2.77 0.56
CA ALA A 103 -42.72 -3.59 0.23
C ALA A 103 -43.93 -3.28 1.14
N GLU A 104 -43.71 -3.11 2.44
CA GLU A 104 -44.76 -2.76 3.42
C GLU A 104 -45.34 -1.35 3.23
N ARG A 105 -44.59 -0.44 2.59
CA ARG A 105 -45.05 0.93 2.31
C ARG A 105 -45.78 1.07 0.98
N GLU A 106 -45.58 0.11 0.07
CA GLU A 106 -46.18 0.09 -1.27
C GLU A 106 -47.43 -0.79 -1.36
N GLY A 107 -47.68 -1.66 -0.38
CA GLY A 107 -48.92 -2.43 -0.21
C GLY A 107 -49.93 -1.73 0.70
#